data_AF-A0A973SBH4-F1
#
_entry.id   AF-A0A973SBH4-F1
#
_cell.length_a   1.000
_cell.length_b   1.000
_cell.length_c   1.000
_cell.angle_alpha   90.00
_cell.angle_beta   90.00
_cell.angle_gamma   90.00
#
_symmetry.space_group_name_H-M   'P 1'
#
loop_
_entity.id
_entity.type
_entity.pdbx_description
1 polymer ?
#
loop_
_entity_poly.entity_id
_entity_poly.type
_entity_poly.pdbx_seq_one_letter_code
_entity_poly.pdbx_strand_id
1 'polypeptide(L)'
;MAATGDDQSAPPAFALENLPPLLCIAGAPRCGTTSLAEFLRCHPDVCFSRIKEPHFFSRFDLGRLNDSEIWSTVRRSYLDRFFRWDAQRRIIAEGSVS
;
A
#
# COMPACT_ATOMS: atom_id res chain seq x y z
N MET A 1 24.07 22.64 -14.60
CA MET A 1 22.63 22.87 -14.85
C MET A 1 21.97 21.51 -14.83
N ALA A 2 21.43 21.12 -13.67
CA ALA A 2 20.70 19.87 -13.54
C ALA A 2 19.33 20.03 -14.19
N ALA A 3 19.02 19.13 -15.12
CA ALA A 3 17.67 19.01 -15.67
C ALA A 3 16.76 18.46 -14.57
N THR A 4 15.95 19.34 -13.99
CA THR A 4 14.78 18.97 -13.20
C THR A 4 13.76 18.39 -14.17
N GLY A 5 13.85 17.08 -14.41
CA GLY A 5 12.82 16.33 -15.10
C GLY A 5 11.65 16.12 -14.16
N ASP A 6 10.63 16.96 -14.29
CA ASP A 6 9.28 16.67 -13.81
C ASP A 6 8.74 15.44 -14.54
N ASP A 7 9.13 14.23 -14.10
CA ASP A 7 8.41 13.00 -14.45
C ASP A 7 7.13 12.94 -13.61
N GLN A 8 6.16 13.76 -13.95
CA GLN A 8 4.77 13.57 -13.53
C GLN A 8 4.10 12.51 -14.42
N SER A 9 4.71 11.33 -14.54
CA SER A 9 3.99 10.18 -15.06
C SER A 9 2.85 9.88 -14.07
N ALA A 10 1.62 10.00 -14.55
CA ALA A 10 0.44 9.66 -13.77
C ALA A 10 0.68 8.26 -13.13
N PRO A 11 0.31 8.06 -11.85
CA PRO A 11 0.54 6.78 -11.20
C PRO A 11 -0.04 5.69 -12.09
N PRO A 12 0.72 4.61 -12.39
CA PRO A 12 0.22 3.56 -13.25
C PRO A 12 -1.12 3.09 -12.69
N ALA A 13 -2.17 3.22 -13.50
CA ALA A 13 -3.50 2.79 -13.11
C ALA A 13 -3.48 1.27 -13.03
N PHE A 14 -3.17 0.71 -11.86
CA PHE A 14 -3.27 -0.72 -11.64
C PHE A 14 -4.74 -1.12 -11.85
N ALA A 15 -4.98 -1.97 -12.85
CA ALA A 15 -6.18 -2.77 -12.95
C ALA A 15 -6.04 -3.97 -12.00
N LEU A 16 -7.16 -4.57 -11.58
CA LEU A 16 -7.15 -5.73 -10.68
C LEU A 16 -6.22 -6.84 -11.18
N GLU A 17 -6.11 -7.03 -12.50
CA GLU A 17 -5.24 -8.04 -13.09
C GLU A 17 -3.73 -7.81 -12.89
N ASN A 18 -3.31 -6.59 -12.54
CA ASN A 18 -1.89 -6.21 -12.46
C ASN A 18 -1.50 -5.63 -11.08
N LEU A 19 -2.36 -5.78 -10.07
CA LEU A 19 -2.05 -5.29 -8.74
C LEU A 19 -0.83 -6.05 -8.18
N PRO A 20 0.21 -5.34 -7.70
CA PRO A 20 1.34 -6.00 -7.05
C PRO A 20 0.87 -6.77 -5.81
N PRO A 21 1.58 -7.86 -5.43
CA PRO A 21 1.24 -8.62 -4.24
C PRO A 21 1.24 -7.74 -2.99
N LEU A 22 0.23 -7.96 -2.13
CA LEU A 22 0.10 -7.30 -0.84
C LEU A 22 0.71 -8.15 0.27
N LEU A 23 1.71 -7.59 0.94
CA LEU A 23 2.30 -8.11 2.16
C LEU A 23 1.71 -7.37 3.37
N CYS A 24 1.07 -8.09 4.28
CA CYS A 24 0.53 -7.51 5.52
C CYS A 24 1.26 -8.08 6.74
N ILE A 25 1.88 -7.21 7.55
CA ILE A 25 2.42 -7.58 8.86
C ILE A 25 1.27 -7.53 9.87
N ALA A 26 0.65 -8.69 10.09
CA ALA A 26 -0.54 -8.81 10.95
C ALA A 26 -0.26 -8.64 12.46
N GLY A 27 0.99 -8.74 12.93
CA GLY A 27 1.29 -8.79 14.38
C GLY A 27 0.99 -10.14 15.03
N ALA A 28 1.34 -10.38 16.31
CA ALA A 28 0.93 -9.67 17.54
C ALA A 28 1.88 -8.56 18.08
N PRO A 29 1.39 -7.69 19.00
CA PRO A 29 2.21 -6.67 19.67
C PRO A 29 3.41 -7.27 20.42
N ARG A 30 4.54 -6.55 20.41
CA ARG A 30 5.84 -6.94 21.01
C ARG A 30 6.55 -8.14 20.37
N CYS A 31 6.15 -8.56 19.17
CA CYS A 31 6.85 -9.60 18.39
C CYS A 31 7.87 -9.05 17.38
N GLY A 32 8.30 -7.79 17.50
CA GLY A 32 9.29 -7.18 16.60
C GLY A 32 8.74 -6.71 15.25
N THR A 33 7.42 -6.55 15.12
CA THR A 33 6.75 -6.06 13.90
C THR A 33 7.27 -4.70 13.45
N THR A 34 7.55 -3.81 14.40
CA THR A 34 8.11 -2.48 14.11
C THR A 34 9.48 -2.57 13.43
N SER A 35 10.37 -3.42 13.93
CA SER A 35 11.70 -3.60 13.33
C SER A 35 11.58 -4.18 11.91
N LEU A 36 10.72 -5.19 11.72
CA LEU A 36 10.46 -5.77 10.40
C LEU A 36 9.88 -4.73 9.42
N ALA A 37 8.94 -3.90 9.88
CA ALA A 37 8.34 -2.83 9.08
C ALA A 37 9.40 -1.80 8.64
N GLU A 38 10.29 -1.38 9.55
CA GLU A 38 11.36 -0.44 9.20
C GLU A 38 12.36 -1.06 8.20
N PHE A 39 12.72 -2.35 8.35
CA PHE A 39 13.58 -3.02 7.37
C PHE A 39 12.95 -3.09 5.98
N LEU A 40 11.66 -3.45 5.90
CA LEU A 40 10.93 -3.53 4.64
C LEU A 40 10.74 -2.15 3.99
N ARG A 41 10.54 -1.11 4.79
CA ARG A 41 10.39 0.27 4.30
C ARG A 41 11.64 0.79 3.56
N CYS A 42 12.81 0.30 3.94
CA CYS A 42 14.08 0.65 3.30
C CYS A 42 14.36 -0.15 2.02
N HIS A 43 13.59 -1.20 1.73
CA HIS A 43 13.84 -2.05 0.57
C HIS A 43 13.37 -1.37 -0.73
N PRO A 44 14.20 -1.32 -1.79
CA PRO A 44 13.87 -0.62 -3.03
C PRO A 44 12.64 -1.20 -3.74
N ASP A 45 12.41 -2.52 -3.65
CA ASP A 45 11.25 -3.17 -4.31
C ASP A 45 9.94 -3.07 -3.53
N VAL A 46 9.95 -2.54 -2.30
CA VAL A 46 8.78 -2.55 -1.41
C VAL A 46 8.18 -1.15 -1.31
N CYS A 47 6.92 -0.99 -1.71
CA CYS A 47 6.12 0.19 -1.43
C CYS A 47 5.39 0.02 -0.10
N PHE A 48 6.00 0.52 0.97
CA PHE A 48 5.38 0.49 2.29
C PHE A 48 4.35 1.62 2.44
N SER A 49 3.21 1.33 3.06
CA SER A 49 2.16 2.32 3.35
C SER A 49 2.71 3.54 4.11
N ARG A 50 2.26 4.75 3.71
CA ARG A 50 2.72 6.03 4.31
C ARG A 50 2.23 6.22 5.74
N ILE A 51 1.05 5.68 6.05
CA ILE A 51 0.43 5.79 7.37
C ILE A 51 0.50 4.40 8.00
N LYS A 52 1.11 4.35 9.18
CA LYS A 52 1.08 3.16 10.04
C LYS A 52 -0.38 2.96 10.51
N GLU A 53 -0.87 1.73 10.35
CA GLU A 53 -2.23 1.33 10.69
C GLU A 53 -3.37 2.01 9.89
N PRO A 54 -3.51 1.73 8.58
CA PRO A 54 -4.64 2.24 7.81
C PRO A 54 -6.00 1.74 8.32
N HIS A 55 -6.03 0.64 9.10
CA HIS A 55 -7.24 -0.02 9.65
C HIS A 55 -8.36 -0.23 8.61
N PHE A 56 -8.00 -0.22 7.33
CA PHE A 56 -8.96 -0.13 6.24
C PHE A 56 -9.83 -1.39 6.19
N PHE A 57 -9.19 -2.56 6.15
CA PHE A 57 -9.89 -3.85 6.12
C PHE A 57 -10.63 -4.18 7.43
N SER A 58 -10.30 -3.52 8.54
CA SER A 58 -11.00 -3.71 9.82
C SER A 58 -12.19 -2.73 9.99
N ARG A 59 -12.15 -1.57 9.34
CA ARG A 59 -13.19 -0.52 9.44
C ARG A 59 -14.20 -0.55 8.29
N PHE A 60 -13.78 -1.01 7.11
CA PHE A 60 -14.65 -1.11 5.94
C PHE A 60 -15.19 -2.54 5.80
N ASP A 61 -16.51 -2.68 5.96
CA ASP A 61 -17.22 -3.93 5.68
C ASP A 61 -17.40 -4.09 4.17
N LEU A 62 -16.37 -4.68 3.52
CA LEU A 62 -16.39 -4.96 2.09
C LEU A 62 -17.34 -6.12 1.74
N GLY A 63 -17.78 -6.93 2.71
CA GLY A 63 -18.59 -8.12 2.47
C GLY A 63 -20.03 -7.83 2.02
N ARG A 64 -20.47 -6.57 2.12
CA ARG A 64 -21.80 -6.11 1.70
C ARG A 64 -21.84 -5.44 0.33
N LEU A 65 -20.68 -5.24 -0.29
CA LEU A 65 -20.53 -4.50 -1.53
C LEU A 65 -20.41 -5.45 -2.73
N ASN A 66 -20.81 -4.99 -3.92
CA ASN A 66 -20.51 -5.71 -5.15
C ASN A 66 -19.07 -5.46 -5.62
N ASP A 67 -18.57 -6.25 -6.57
CA ASP A 67 -17.17 -6.19 -7.04
C ASP A 67 -16.74 -4.78 -7.50
N SER A 68 -17.63 -4.05 -8.18
CA SER A 68 -17.34 -2.69 -8.65
C SER A 68 -17.22 -1.70 -7.48
N GLU A 69 -18.10 -1.82 -6.49
CA GLU A 69 -18.08 -1.01 -5.28
C GLU A 69 -16.85 -1.31 -4.42
N ILE A 70 -16.53 -2.59 -4.22
CA ILE A 70 -15.30 -3.04 -3.53
C ILE A 70 -14.10 -2.41 -4.21
N TRP A 71 -13.99 -2.55 -5.54
CA TRP A 71 -12.85 -2.02 -6.27
C TRP A 71 -12.74 -0.50 -6.17
N SER A 72 -13.85 0.22 -6.36
CA SER A 72 -13.85 1.67 -6.23
C SER A 72 -13.43 2.13 -4.83
N THR A 73 -13.84 1.39 -3.80
CA THR A 73 -13.53 1.66 -2.39
C THR A 73 -12.06 1.36 -2.10
N VAL A 74 -11.56 0.18 -2.48
CA VAL A 74 -10.15 -0.22 -2.30
C VAL A 74 -9.24 0.74 -3.05
N ARG A 75 -9.54 1.07 -4.30
CA ARG A 75 -8.71 2.00 -5.08
C ARG A 75 -8.62 3.37 -4.43
N ARG A 76 -9.76 4.02 -4.18
CA ARG A 76 -9.81 5.42 -3.75
C ARG A 76 -9.48 5.59 -2.28
N SER A 77 -10.04 4.73 -1.43
CA SER A 77 -9.98 4.90 0.02
C SER A 77 -8.79 4.20 0.66
N TYR A 78 -8.19 3.22 -0.02
CA TYR A 78 -7.03 2.49 0.46
C TYR A 78 -5.78 2.76 -0.38
N LEU A 79 -5.75 2.35 -1.64
CA LEU A 79 -4.54 2.37 -2.44
C LEU A 79 -4.02 3.79 -2.71
N ASP A 80 -4.85 4.66 -3.28
CA ASP A 80 -4.49 6.05 -3.61
C ASP A 80 -4.19 6.90 -2.37
N ARG A 81 -4.75 6.49 -1.22
CA ARG A 81 -4.61 7.22 0.04
C ARG A 81 -3.35 6.84 0.81
N PHE A 82 -3.01 5.55 0.85
CA PHE A 82 -1.95 5.05 1.73
C PHE A 82 -0.65 4.71 0.99
N PHE A 83 -0.68 4.51 -0.32
CA PHE A 83 0.51 4.12 -1.08
C PHE A 83 0.94 5.23 -2.02
N ARG A 84 2.26 5.44 -2.11
CA ARG A 84 2.85 6.26 -3.18
C ARG A 84 3.32 5.32 -4.27
N TRP A 85 2.68 5.41 -5.41
CA TRP A 85 2.99 4.54 -6.53
C TRP A 85 4.36 4.87 -7.12
N ASP A 86 5.08 3.80 -7.44
CA ASP A 86 6.42 3.83 -8.02
C ASP A 86 6.55 2.57 -8.87
N ALA A 87 6.80 2.74 -10.17
CA ALA A 87 6.88 1.64 -11.13
C ALA A 87 8.05 0.68 -10.84
N GLN A 88 9.04 1.11 -10.03
CA GLN A 88 10.16 0.26 -9.62
C GLN A 88 9.80 -0.66 -8.45
N ARG A 89 8.74 -0.34 -7.69
CA ARG A 89 8.32 -1.10 -6.52
C ARG A 89 7.37 -2.22 -6.93
N ARG A 90 7.76 -3.45 -6.60
CA ARG A 90 7.08 -4.67 -7.05
C ARG A 90 6.12 -5.25 -6.02
N ILE A 91 6.20 -4.80 -4.76
CA ILE A 91 5.42 -5.31 -3.64
C ILE A 91 4.79 -4.13 -2.91
N ILE A 92 3.51 -4.22 -2.56
CA ILE A 92 2.90 -3.27 -1.61
C ILE A 92 2.90 -3.90 -0.22
N ALA A 93 3.28 -3.13 0.79
CA ALA A 93 3.39 -3.62 2.15
C ALA A 93 2.70 -2.69 3.15
N GLU A 94 1.96 -3.29 4.09
CA GLU A 94 1.43 -2.61 5.26
C GLU A 94 1.79 -3.36 6.53
N GLY A 95 1.75 -2.68 7.67
CA GLY A 95 1.98 -3.33 8.95
C GLY A 95 1.25 -2.68 10.10
N SER A 96 0.75 -3.52 11.00
CA SER A 96 0.23 -3.11 12.30
C SER A 96 1.40 -2.93 13.27
N VAL A 97 1.60 -1.72 13.77
CA VAL A 97 2.65 -1.35 14.72
C VAL A 97 1.99 -0.80 15.99
N SER A 98 1.38 -1.68 16.76
CA SER A 98 0.95 -1.36 18.13
C SER A 98 2.13 -1.29 19.10
#